data_AF-A0A285J478-F1
#
_entry.id   AF-A0A285J478-F1
#
_cell.length_a   1.000
_cell.length_b   1.000
_cell.length_c   1.000
_cell.angle_alpha   90.00
_cell.angle_beta   90.00
_cell.angle_gamma   90.00
#
_symmetry.space_group_name_H-M   'P 1'
#
loop_
_entity.id
_entity.type
_entity.pdbx_description
1 polymer ?
#
loop_
_entity_poly.entity_id
_entity_poly.type
_entity_poly.pdbx_seq_one_letter_code
_entity_poly.pdbx_strand_id
1 'polypeptide(L)'
;MSRLSRPALLTAAVSLTAGLVVAPGAAYAADTATQLSAAQMAAALKSVATTSTAAAAPGWRATTGLSGQLSGSGLFVADPAGGVGFERFISGGLMAAEYAVAGKGRYEYLGDPTARSAVKMMGRPAVKFVFTADKALNFDAYVKDAATSPATVLTDDTDHAGTKTVHDDAPADYRFKADSTTVTIHVNPAGVLTSARATDDGVAVTLAYAYGPQHVTVPAATATIGAAALDQGITYLDMPTIVKQVARQGAADARKAAHGHKVKVASLRKVVRRDVAAANKSLRLTMVKTKNTTNGVRVYATNPWTHKTTAYTLKASGTKVVTTKNS
;
A
#
# COMPACT_ATOMS: atom_id res chain seq x y z
N MET A 1 -46.33 -42.27 10.01
CA MET A 1 -47.33 -42.51 11.08
C MET A 1 -46.63 -42.47 12.43
N SER A 2 -47.33 -41.94 13.43
CA SER A 2 -47.02 -41.85 14.87
C SER A 2 -45.98 -40.84 15.37
N ARG A 3 -46.54 -39.87 16.10
CA ARG A 3 -45.92 -38.85 16.97
C ARG A 3 -45.59 -39.45 18.34
N LEU A 4 -44.78 -38.74 19.13
CA LEU A 4 -44.88 -38.46 20.59
C LEU A 4 -43.52 -37.87 21.03
N SER A 5 -43.37 -36.58 21.34
CA SER A 5 -43.81 -35.77 22.51
C SER A 5 -42.68 -35.55 23.54
N ARG A 6 -42.38 -34.27 23.82
CA ARG A 6 -41.60 -33.79 25.00
C ARG A 6 -42.30 -34.19 26.31
N PRO A 7 -41.58 -34.30 27.44
CA PRO A 7 -41.49 -33.19 28.41
C PRO A 7 -40.08 -33.03 29.04
N ALA A 8 -39.52 -31.82 29.14
CA ALA A 8 -39.51 -30.93 30.32
C ALA A 8 -38.76 -31.49 31.55
N LEU A 9 -37.71 -30.78 31.99
CA LEU A 9 -37.36 -30.68 33.40
C LEU A 9 -36.65 -29.34 33.68
N LEU A 10 -37.32 -28.57 34.53
CA LEU A 10 -36.97 -27.30 35.14
C LEU A 10 -35.99 -27.51 36.31
N THR A 11 -35.53 -26.38 36.84
CA THR A 11 -35.10 -26.13 38.24
C THR A 11 -33.77 -26.72 38.72
N ALA A 12 -32.78 -25.85 38.85
CA ALA A 12 -31.90 -25.83 40.01
C ALA A 12 -31.95 -24.43 40.64
N ALA A 13 -32.64 -24.33 41.78
CA ALA A 13 -32.64 -23.17 42.65
C ALA A 13 -32.51 -23.68 44.09
N VAL A 14 -31.35 -23.47 44.72
CA VAL A 14 -31.07 -23.56 46.17
C VAL A 14 -29.71 -22.84 46.36
N SER A 15 -29.46 -21.89 47.26
CA SER A 15 -30.22 -21.10 48.22
C SER A 15 -29.25 -20.04 48.79
N LEU A 16 -29.64 -18.76 48.86
CA LEU A 16 -28.96 -17.78 49.71
C LEU A 16 -29.99 -17.16 50.64
N THR A 17 -29.90 -17.52 51.91
CA THR A 17 -30.56 -16.82 53.01
C THR A 17 -29.53 -16.43 54.03
N ALA A 18 -29.18 -15.15 54.06
CA ALA A 18 -28.84 -14.40 55.26
C ALA A 18 -29.15 -12.93 54.95
N GLY A 19 -30.13 -12.39 55.68
CA GLY A 19 -30.62 -11.04 55.48
C GLY A 19 -29.62 -9.99 55.92
N LEU A 20 -29.48 -8.96 55.09
CA LEU A 20 -29.07 -7.63 55.52
C LEU A 20 -29.92 -6.65 54.70
N VAL A 21 -30.76 -5.87 55.36
CA VAL A 21 -31.43 -4.72 54.76
C VAL A 21 -30.34 -3.67 54.52
N VAL A 22 -29.68 -3.77 53.38
CA VAL A 22 -28.87 -2.70 52.82
C VAL A 22 -29.78 -1.95 51.86
N ALA A 23 -29.80 -0.63 51.97
CA ALA A 23 -30.41 0.25 50.99
C ALA A 23 -30.04 -0.18 49.55
N PRO A 24 -30.84 0.11 48.52
CA PRO A 24 -30.46 -0.17 47.13
C PRO A 24 -29.29 0.74 46.74
N GLY A 25 -28.10 0.44 47.23
CA GLY A 25 -26.87 0.78 46.54
C GLY A 25 -26.93 0.02 45.24
N ALA A 26 -26.76 0.71 44.12
CA ALA A 26 -26.66 0.09 42.81
C ALA A 26 -25.69 -1.09 42.93
N ALA A 27 -26.22 -2.31 42.93
CA ALA A 27 -25.42 -3.50 42.74
C ALA A 27 -24.94 -3.37 41.31
N TYR A 28 -23.74 -2.80 41.14
CA TYR A 28 -23.00 -2.91 39.90
C TYR A 28 -23.03 -4.39 39.55
N ALA A 29 -23.67 -4.73 38.42
CA ALA A 29 -23.62 -6.09 37.97
C ALA A 29 -22.13 -6.37 37.69
N ALA A 30 -21.71 -7.58 38.01
CA ALA A 30 -20.33 -7.95 37.77
C ALA A 30 -20.22 -8.40 36.31
N ASP A 31 -19.18 -7.93 35.62
CA ASP A 31 -18.76 -8.48 34.34
C ASP A 31 -18.82 -10.02 34.37
N THR A 32 -19.50 -10.62 33.40
CA THR A 32 -19.63 -12.08 33.33
C THR A 32 -18.60 -12.65 32.36
N ALA A 33 -17.56 -13.27 32.92
CA ALA A 33 -16.51 -13.94 32.15
C ALA A 33 -16.82 -15.43 31.94
N THR A 34 -16.75 -15.90 30.69
CA THR A 34 -16.97 -17.28 30.28
C THR A 34 -15.76 -17.81 29.51
N GLN A 35 -15.22 -18.96 29.92
CA GLN A 35 -14.17 -19.64 29.16
C GLN A 35 -14.76 -20.33 27.93
N LEU A 36 -14.13 -20.14 26.78
CA LEU A 36 -14.49 -20.73 25.50
C LEU A 36 -13.36 -21.63 25.01
N SER A 37 -13.70 -22.85 24.60
CA SER A 37 -12.80 -23.68 23.79
C SER A 37 -12.51 -23.01 22.44
N ALA A 38 -11.46 -23.44 21.74
CA ALA A 38 -11.11 -22.91 20.42
C ALA A 38 -12.29 -22.95 19.43
N ALA A 39 -12.99 -24.08 19.34
CA ALA A 39 -14.16 -24.21 18.47
C ALA A 39 -15.31 -23.27 18.86
N GLN A 40 -15.53 -23.04 20.16
CA GLN A 40 -16.53 -22.09 20.64
C GLN A 40 -16.13 -20.63 20.37
N MET A 41 -14.84 -20.31 20.49
CA MET A 41 -14.30 -18.99 20.17
C MET A 41 -14.45 -18.70 18.67
N ALA A 42 -13.98 -19.59 17.80
CA ALA A 42 -14.10 -19.45 16.35
C ALA A 42 -15.57 -19.30 15.91
N ALA A 43 -16.48 -20.10 16.48
CA ALA A 43 -17.91 -19.98 16.20
C ALA A 43 -18.49 -18.63 16.65
N ALA A 44 -18.10 -18.14 17.83
CA ALA A 44 -18.55 -16.84 18.34
C ALA A 44 -18.04 -15.69 17.47
N LEU A 45 -16.74 -15.68 17.14
CA LEU A 45 -16.13 -14.64 16.30
C LEU A 45 -16.68 -14.67 14.87
N LYS A 46 -16.97 -15.85 14.29
CA LYS A 46 -17.67 -15.97 13.01
C LYS A 46 -19.06 -15.35 13.02
N SER A 47 -19.79 -15.46 14.14
CA SER A 47 -21.07 -14.77 14.30
C SER A 47 -20.89 -13.25 14.31
N VAL A 48 -19.89 -12.74 15.04
CA VAL A 48 -19.55 -11.30 15.05
C VAL A 48 -19.12 -10.83 13.65
N ALA A 49 -18.37 -11.65 12.91
CA ALA A 49 -17.94 -11.35 11.54
C ALA A 49 -19.14 -11.19 10.59
N THR A 50 -20.13 -12.06 10.72
CA THR A 50 -21.37 -11.99 9.94
C THR A 50 -22.11 -10.68 10.19
N THR A 51 -22.32 -10.31 11.45
CA THR A 51 -22.99 -9.06 11.83
C THR A 51 -22.18 -7.83 11.42
N SER A 52 -20.86 -7.86 11.58
CA SER A 52 -19.97 -6.76 11.20
C SER A 52 -19.90 -6.58 9.68
N THR A 53 -19.96 -7.66 8.92
CA THR A 53 -20.06 -7.62 7.44
C THR A 53 -21.35 -6.95 7.00
N ALA A 54 -22.47 -7.28 7.63
CA ALA A 54 -23.74 -6.60 7.37
C ALA A 54 -23.68 -5.10 7.72
N ALA A 55 -23.07 -4.73 8.85
CA ALA A 55 -22.86 -3.34 9.24
C ALA A 55 -21.92 -2.58 8.28
N ALA A 56 -20.96 -3.28 7.66
CA ALA A 56 -19.98 -2.74 6.71
C ALA A 56 -20.52 -2.53 5.29
N ALA A 57 -21.67 -3.14 4.95
CA ALA A 57 -22.27 -3.06 3.61
C ALA A 57 -22.44 -1.62 3.05
N PRO A 58 -22.92 -0.61 3.82
CA PRO A 58 -23.00 0.76 3.33
C PRO A 58 -21.64 1.48 3.27
N GLY A 59 -20.60 0.91 3.89
CA GLY A 59 -19.29 1.52 4.07
C GLY A 59 -18.79 1.41 5.51
N TRP A 60 -17.49 1.60 5.67
CA TRP A 60 -16.84 1.59 6.98
C TRP A 60 -15.47 2.28 6.90
N ARG A 61 -14.95 2.66 8.07
CA ARG A 61 -13.57 3.10 8.24
C ARG A 61 -12.93 2.38 9.42
N ALA A 62 -11.63 2.09 9.30
CA ALA A 62 -10.81 1.63 10.41
C ALA A 62 -9.65 2.60 10.63
N THR A 63 -9.41 2.95 11.88
CA THR A 63 -8.18 3.63 12.28
C THR A 63 -7.26 2.65 12.98
N THR A 64 -5.99 2.66 12.61
CA THR A 64 -4.96 1.82 13.23
C THR A 64 -4.05 2.70 14.07
N GLY A 65 -3.72 2.28 15.28
CA GLY A 65 -2.66 2.86 16.12
C GLY A 65 -1.59 1.80 16.37
N LEU A 66 -0.33 2.18 16.19
CA LEU A 66 0.83 1.37 16.56
C LEU A 66 1.58 2.12 17.66
N SER A 67 1.86 1.44 18.77
CA SER A 67 2.61 2.00 19.89
C SER A 67 3.59 0.98 20.49
N GLY A 68 4.53 1.48 21.30
CA GLY A 68 5.59 0.68 21.90
C GLY A 68 6.95 0.94 21.24
N GLN A 69 7.69 -0.12 20.93
CA GLN A 69 9.00 0.00 20.24
C GLN A 69 8.89 0.60 18.83
N LEU A 70 7.71 0.47 18.21
CA LEU A 70 7.34 1.13 16.96
C LEU A 70 6.18 2.09 17.22
N SER A 71 6.13 3.20 16.48
CA SER A 71 5.02 4.14 16.54
C SER A 71 4.52 4.47 15.14
N GLY A 72 3.19 4.51 15.00
CA GLY A 72 2.56 4.77 13.72
C GLY A 72 1.05 4.86 13.81
N SER A 73 0.43 5.26 12.71
CA SER A 73 -1.01 5.28 12.58
C SER A 73 -1.43 4.92 11.17
N GLY A 74 -2.60 4.29 11.06
CA GLY A 74 -3.23 3.89 9.82
C GLY A 74 -4.66 4.42 9.75
N LEU A 75 -5.16 4.57 8.53
CA LEU A 75 -6.55 4.81 8.23
C LEU A 75 -6.90 4.02 6.99
N PHE A 76 -7.95 3.22 7.07
CA PHE A 76 -8.60 2.60 5.92
C PHE A 76 -10.04 3.07 5.84
N VAL A 77 -10.53 3.34 4.63
CA VAL A 77 -11.92 3.73 4.36
C VAL A 77 -12.41 2.94 3.16
N ALA A 78 -13.52 2.23 3.34
CA ALA A 78 -14.26 1.58 2.27
C ALA A 78 -15.50 2.42 1.95
N ASP A 79 -15.59 2.89 0.70
CA ASP A 79 -16.77 3.54 0.12
C ASP A 79 -17.32 2.67 -1.03
N PRO A 80 -18.19 1.68 -0.71
CA PRO A 80 -18.78 0.80 -1.71
C PRO A 80 -19.65 1.52 -2.73
N ALA A 81 -20.34 2.61 -2.33
CA ALA A 81 -21.21 3.37 -3.21
C ALA A 81 -20.42 4.10 -4.31
N GLY A 82 -19.26 4.66 -3.96
CA GLY A 82 -18.32 5.25 -4.91
C GLY A 82 -17.42 4.22 -5.61
N GLY A 83 -17.36 2.98 -5.10
CA GLY A 83 -16.38 1.99 -5.52
C GLY A 83 -14.94 2.44 -5.24
N VAL A 84 -14.72 3.13 -4.11
CA VAL A 84 -13.44 3.72 -3.74
C VAL A 84 -12.96 3.19 -2.40
N GLY A 85 -11.74 2.65 -2.39
CA GLY A 85 -10.99 2.35 -1.18
C GLY A 85 -9.92 3.41 -0.96
N PHE A 86 -9.70 3.80 0.28
CA PHE A 86 -8.59 4.68 0.65
C PHE A 86 -7.84 4.12 1.84
N GLU A 87 -6.53 4.03 1.69
CA GLU A 87 -5.61 3.67 2.75
C GLU A 87 -4.58 4.77 2.96
N ARG A 88 -4.22 5.02 4.22
CA ARG A 88 -3.09 5.85 4.60
C ARG A 88 -2.38 5.23 5.78
N PHE A 89 -1.07 5.16 5.71
CA PHE A 89 -0.21 4.70 6.80
C PHE A 89 0.93 5.70 7.05
N ILE A 90 1.19 5.99 8.32
CA ILE A 90 2.24 6.90 8.78
C ILE A 90 3.06 6.18 9.85
N SER A 91 4.37 6.05 9.66
CA SER A 91 5.28 5.46 10.65
C SER A 91 6.70 5.99 10.45
N GLY A 92 7.38 6.39 11.53
CA GLY A 92 8.79 6.80 11.47
C GLY A 92 9.11 7.93 10.46
N GLY A 93 8.17 8.83 10.18
CA GLY A 93 8.31 9.88 9.15
C GLY A 93 8.05 9.42 7.71
N LEU A 94 7.84 8.12 7.49
CA LEU A 94 7.32 7.58 6.24
C LEU A 94 5.80 7.76 6.21
N MET A 95 5.29 8.18 5.05
CA MET A 95 3.87 8.22 4.76
C MET A 95 3.62 7.48 3.46
N ALA A 96 2.72 6.50 3.51
CA ALA A 96 2.11 5.88 2.35
C ALA A 96 0.63 6.25 2.33
N ALA A 97 0.08 6.45 1.14
CA ALA A 97 -1.36 6.54 0.95
C ALA A 97 -1.71 6.00 -0.42
N GLU A 98 -2.84 5.32 -0.53
CA GLU A 98 -3.33 4.74 -1.77
C GLU A 98 -4.84 4.99 -1.87
N TYR A 99 -5.30 5.34 -3.07
CA TYR A 99 -6.71 5.23 -3.42
C TYR A 99 -6.87 4.14 -4.47
N ALA A 100 -7.77 3.20 -4.25
CA ALA A 100 -8.16 2.22 -5.24
C ALA A 100 -9.56 2.54 -5.73
N VAL A 101 -9.74 2.70 -7.05
CA VAL A 101 -11.02 3.07 -7.65
C VAL A 101 -11.46 2.00 -8.64
N ALA A 102 -12.58 1.37 -8.36
CA ALA A 102 -13.16 0.26 -9.12
C ALA A 102 -13.18 0.57 -10.63
N GLY A 103 -12.66 -0.35 -11.44
CA GLY A 103 -12.63 -0.23 -12.90
C GLY A 103 -11.81 0.95 -13.47
N LYS A 104 -11.09 1.71 -12.63
CA LYS A 104 -10.25 2.84 -13.08
C LYS A 104 -8.77 2.59 -12.81
N GLY A 105 -8.42 2.28 -11.56
CA GLY A 105 -7.04 2.05 -11.16
C GLY A 105 -6.70 2.61 -9.79
N ARG A 106 -5.40 2.86 -9.57
CA ARG A 106 -4.84 3.22 -8.26
C ARG A 106 -4.15 4.58 -8.29
N TYR A 107 -4.24 5.29 -7.18
CA TYR A 107 -3.52 6.54 -6.92
C TYR A 107 -2.58 6.35 -5.74
N GLU A 108 -1.31 6.16 -6.01
CA GLU A 108 -0.30 5.92 -4.99
C GLU A 108 0.39 7.23 -4.60
N TYR A 109 0.58 7.44 -3.30
CA TYR A 109 1.26 8.62 -2.80
C TYR A 109 2.71 8.65 -3.25
N LEU A 110 3.11 9.80 -3.78
CA LEU A 110 4.43 10.05 -4.30
C LEU A 110 5.38 10.41 -3.14
N GLY A 111 5.77 9.37 -2.39
CA GLY A 111 6.69 9.45 -1.25
C GLY A 111 8.17 9.49 -1.64
N ASP A 112 8.52 8.87 -2.77
CA ASP A 112 9.91 8.72 -3.23
C ASP A 112 10.56 10.08 -3.59
N PRO A 113 11.75 10.41 -3.05
CA PRO A 113 12.47 11.64 -3.36
C PRO A 113 12.81 11.83 -4.85
N THR A 114 13.10 10.75 -5.58
CA THR A 114 13.46 10.80 -7.01
C THR A 114 12.25 11.17 -7.86
N ALA A 115 11.12 10.51 -7.63
CA ALA A 115 9.84 10.85 -8.24
C ALA A 115 9.44 12.31 -7.94
N ARG A 116 9.65 12.79 -6.70
CA ARG A 116 9.35 14.18 -6.32
C ARG A 116 10.22 15.17 -7.09
N SER A 117 11.48 14.81 -7.28
CA SER A 117 12.44 15.61 -8.06
C SER A 117 12.06 15.65 -9.53
N ALA A 118 11.59 14.52 -10.09
CA ALA A 118 11.10 14.45 -11.46
C ALA A 118 9.87 15.36 -11.68
N VAL A 119 8.84 15.28 -10.82
CA VAL A 119 7.66 16.16 -10.98
C VAL A 119 8.00 17.64 -10.78
N LYS A 120 8.95 17.97 -9.89
CA LYS A 120 9.47 19.34 -9.73
C LYS A 120 10.19 19.82 -10.99
N MET A 121 11.04 18.98 -11.58
CA MET A 121 11.72 19.25 -12.86
C MET A 121 10.73 19.48 -14.00
N MET A 122 9.61 18.75 -14.00
CA MET A 122 8.52 18.90 -14.98
C MET A 122 7.65 20.14 -14.75
N GLY A 123 7.92 20.96 -13.72
CA GLY A 123 7.13 22.13 -13.38
C GLY A 123 5.80 21.81 -12.68
N ARG A 124 5.67 20.62 -12.08
CA ARG A 124 4.42 20.14 -11.45
C ARG A 124 4.59 19.82 -9.96
N PRO A 125 5.04 20.78 -9.11
CA PRO A 125 5.31 20.52 -7.68
C PRO A 125 4.06 20.19 -6.84
N ALA A 126 2.87 20.52 -7.35
CA ALA A 126 1.59 20.21 -6.70
C ALA A 126 1.19 18.73 -6.84
N VAL A 127 1.84 17.94 -7.71
CA VAL A 127 1.56 16.51 -7.86
C VAL A 127 1.99 15.77 -6.59
N LYS A 128 1.05 15.02 -6.02
CA LYS A 128 1.22 14.19 -4.82
C LYS A 128 0.94 12.71 -5.06
N PHE A 129 0.31 12.36 -6.18
CA PHE A 129 -0.10 10.99 -6.46
C PHE A 129 0.32 10.55 -7.86
N VAL A 130 0.66 9.28 -7.97
CA VAL A 130 0.90 8.58 -9.23
C VAL A 130 -0.33 7.75 -9.55
N PHE A 131 -0.89 7.93 -10.73
CA PHE A 131 -2.02 7.16 -11.22
C PHE A 131 -1.55 6.01 -12.10
N THR A 132 -1.94 4.80 -11.73
CA THR A 132 -1.75 3.58 -12.52
C THR A 132 -3.12 3.05 -12.92
N ALA A 133 -3.39 3.05 -14.22
CA ALA A 133 -4.66 2.55 -14.74
C ALA A 133 -4.75 1.04 -14.56
N ASP A 134 -5.86 0.59 -13.99
CA ASP A 134 -6.20 -0.82 -13.87
C ASP A 134 -7.72 -0.95 -14.00
N LYS A 135 -8.16 -1.37 -15.19
CA LYS A 135 -9.58 -1.56 -15.49
C LYS A 135 -10.15 -2.85 -14.91
N ALA A 136 -9.29 -3.79 -14.52
CA ALA A 136 -9.68 -5.04 -13.90
C ALA A 136 -9.78 -4.93 -12.37
N LEU A 137 -9.43 -3.77 -11.80
CA LEU A 137 -9.50 -3.54 -10.36
C LEU A 137 -10.91 -3.75 -9.84
N ASN A 138 -11.07 -4.79 -9.03
CA ASN A 138 -12.30 -5.13 -8.33
C ASN A 138 -12.24 -4.59 -6.90
N PHE A 139 -13.25 -3.80 -6.53
CA PHE A 139 -13.30 -3.15 -5.22
C PHE A 139 -13.46 -4.16 -4.08
N ASP A 140 -14.33 -5.15 -4.22
CA ASP A 140 -14.57 -6.15 -3.17
C ASP A 140 -13.32 -6.98 -2.89
N ALA A 141 -12.57 -7.36 -3.94
CA ALA A 141 -11.29 -8.03 -3.81
C ALA A 141 -10.27 -7.13 -3.08
N TYR A 142 -10.16 -5.86 -3.48
CA TYR A 142 -9.28 -4.90 -2.81
C TYR A 142 -9.61 -4.73 -1.32
N VAL A 143 -10.89 -4.57 -0.97
CA VAL A 143 -11.34 -4.41 0.42
C VAL A 143 -11.16 -5.70 1.23
N LYS A 144 -11.38 -6.86 0.61
CA LYS A 144 -11.18 -8.16 1.27
C LYS A 144 -9.71 -8.43 1.57
N ASP A 145 -8.82 -8.06 0.67
CA ASP A 145 -7.37 -8.24 0.82
C ASP A 145 -6.76 -7.19 1.77
N ALA A 146 -7.49 -6.12 2.09
CA ALA A 146 -7.06 -5.19 3.12
C ALA A 146 -7.06 -5.89 4.49
N ALA A 147 -5.88 -6.02 5.10
CA ALA A 147 -5.69 -6.68 6.40
C ALA A 147 -6.51 -6.06 7.56
N THR A 148 -7.11 -4.88 7.33
CA THR A 148 -7.96 -4.18 8.30
C THR A 148 -9.46 -4.46 8.12
N SER A 149 -9.86 -5.31 7.18
CA SER A 149 -11.28 -5.64 6.98
C SER A 149 -11.89 -6.26 8.26
N PRO A 150 -13.10 -5.85 8.69
CA PRO A 150 -13.73 -6.39 9.89
C PRO A 150 -13.85 -7.92 9.86
N ALA A 151 -14.18 -8.48 8.69
CA ALA A 151 -14.32 -9.92 8.54
C ALA A 151 -12.98 -10.63 8.72
N THR A 152 -11.92 -10.16 8.05
CA THR A 152 -10.56 -10.72 8.13
C THR A 152 -10.06 -10.75 9.58
N VAL A 153 -10.19 -9.63 10.31
CA VAL A 153 -9.78 -9.54 11.73
C VAL A 153 -10.51 -10.52 12.65
N LEU A 154 -11.74 -10.90 12.30
CA LEU A 154 -12.59 -11.78 13.11
C LEU A 154 -12.52 -13.25 12.68
N THR A 155 -11.89 -13.58 11.57
CA THR A 155 -11.85 -14.96 11.05
C THR A 155 -10.45 -15.50 10.89
N ASP A 156 -9.46 -14.64 10.73
CA ASP A 156 -8.07 -15.05 10.62
C ASP A 156 -7.55 -15.47 12.00
N ASP A 157 -6.90 -16.63 12.05
CA ASP A 157 -6.24 -17.17 13.23
C ASP A 157 -7.13 -17.22 14.49
N THR A 158 -8.34 -17.79 14.35
CA THR A 158 -9.33 -17.87 15.44
C THR A 158 -9.39 -19.23 16.15
N ASP A 159 -8.46 -20.13 15.83
CA ASP A 159 -8.41 -21.50 16.38
C ASP A 159 -7.78 -21.56 17.79
N HIS A 160 -8.02 -20.52 18.61
CA HIS A 160 -7.47 -20.39 19.96
C HIS A 160 -8.58 -20.39 21.01
N ALA A 161 -8.37 -21.12 22.11
CA ALA A 161 -9.24 -21.01 23.28
C ALA A 161 -9.06 -19.63 23.94
N GLY A 162 -10.09 -19.15 24.64
CA GLY A 162 -10.02 -17.85 25.27
C GLY A 162 -11.21 -17.55 26.18
N THR A 163 -11.40 -16.28 26.48
CA THR A 163 -12.45 -15.80 27.39
C THR A 163 -13.36 -14.83 26.66
N LYS A 164 -14.66 -14.98 26.86
CA LYS A 164 -15.67 -13.97 26.54
C LYS A 164 -16.09 -13.28 27.83
N THR A 165 -15.95 -11.97 27.91
CA THR A 165 -16.46 -11.15 29.01
C THR A 165 -17.64 -10.35 28.50
N VAL A 166 -18.80 -10.47 29.13
CA VAL A 166 -19.96 -9.61 28.84
C VAL A 166 -20.04 -8.55 29.92
N HIS A 167 -20.09 -7.29 29.50
CA HIS A 167 -20.17 -6.12 30.36
C HIS A 167 -21.62 -5.76 30.68
N ASP A 168 -21.81 -4.98 31.74
CA ASP A 168 -23.11 -4.58 32.25
C ASP A 168 -23.99 -3.82 31.24
N ASP A 169 -23.37 -3.04 30.35
CA ASP A 169 -24.04 -2.30 29.29
C ASP A 169 -24.33 -3.13 28.03
N ALA A 170 -24.02 -4.45 28.10
CA ALA A 170 -24.13 -5.48 27.05
C ALA A 170 -23.04 -5.60 25.96
N PRO A 171 -22.00 -4.75 25.82
CA PRO A 171 -20.82 -5.08 25.04
C PRO A 171 -20.17 -6.39 25.50
N ALA A 172 -19.37 -6.97 24.62
CA ALA A 172 -18.58 -8.15 24.94
C ALA A 172 -17.15 -8.02 24.43
N ASP A 173 -16.22 -8.49 25.26
CA ASP A 173 -14.80 -8.62 24.95
C ASP A 173 -14.47 -10.10 24.73
N TYR A 174 -13.80 -10.40 23.62
CA TYR A 174 -13.22 -11.71 23.35
C TYR A 174 -11.71 -11.59 23.45
N ARG A 175 -11.10 -12.35 24.37
CA ARG A 175 -9.66 -12.33 24.60
C ARG A 175 -9.07 -13.72 24.44
N PHE A 176 -8.01 -13.83 23.65
CA PHE A 176 -7.26 -15.07 23.45
C PHE A 176 -5.77 -14.76 23.21
N LYS A 177 -4.95 -15.82 23.23
CA LYS A 177 -3.52 -15.72 22.94
C LYS A 177 -3.23 -16.54 21.69
N ALA A 178 -2.66 -15.89 20.67
CA ALA A 178 -2.13 -16.52 19.48
C ALA A 178 -0.60 -16.43 19.56
N ASP A 179 0.06 -17.58 19.75
CA ASP A 179 1.49 -17.65 20.03
C ASP A 179 1.93 -16.78 21.23
N SER A 180 2.73 -15.73 20.99
CA SER A 180 3.14 -14.73 21.99
C SER A 180 2.16 -13.54 22.08
N THR A 181 1.31 -13.35 21.07
CA THR A 181 0.42 -12.20 20.93
C THR A 181 -0.85 -12.38 21.75
N THR A 182 -1.18 -11.40 22.59
CA THR A 182 -2.51 -11.31 23.21
C THR A 182 -3.42 -10.48 22.32
N VAL A 183 -4.56 -11.05 21.94
CA VAL A 183 -5.59 -10.38 21.14
C VAL A 183 -6.83 -10.14 22.00
N THR A 184 -7.36 -8.93 21.96
CA THR A 184 -8.65 -8.55 22.55
C THR A 184 -9.52 -7.93 21.47
N ILE A 185 -10.74 -8.43 21.32
CA ILE A 185 -11.73 -7.99 20.35
C ILE A 185 -12.92 -7.44 21.11
N HIS A 186 -13.25 -6.18 20.86
CA HIS A 186 -14.36 -5.47 21.49
C HIS A 186 -15.57 -5.45 20.55
N VAL A 187 -16.72 -5.83 21.08
CA VAL A 187 -17.97 -5.97 20.33
C VAL A 187 -19.07 -5.19 21.04
N ASN A 188 -19.84 -4.39 20.31
CA ASN A 188 -20.94 -3.63 20.88
C ASN A 188 -22.17 -4.53 21.20
N PRO A 189 -23.22 -4.00 21.87
CA PRO A 189 -24.43 -4.77 22.17
C PRO A 189 -25.16 -5.34 20.95
N ALA A 190 -24.97 -4.75 19.76
CA ALA A 190 -25.54 -5.25 18.51
C ALA A 190 -24.75 -6.45 17.93
N GLY A 191 -23.64 -6.86 18.55
CA GLY A 191 -22.79 -7.94 18.05
C GLY A 191 -21.84 -7.50 16.93
N VAL A 192 -21.54 -6.21 16.81
CA VAL A 192 -20.65 -5.64 15.79
C VAL A 192 -19.28 -5.30 16.40
N LEU A 193 -18.20 -5.64 15.69
CA LEU A 193 -16.83 -5.29 16.05
C LEU A 193 -16.63 -3.78 16.11
N THR A 194 -16.21 -3.24 17.25
CA THR A 194 -15.90 -1.82 17.42
C THR A 194 -14.41 -1.55 17.49
N SER A 195 -13.63 -2.45 18.06
CA SER A 195 -12.17 -2.36 18.07
C SER A 195 -11.52 -3.72 18.28
N ALA A 196 -10.27 -3.83 17.85
CA ALA A 196 -9.41 -4.97 18.15
C ALA A 196 -8.05 -4.46 18.62
N ARG A 197 -7.43 -5.16 19.57
CA ARG A 197 -6.11 -4.83 20.08
C ARG A 197 -5.27 -6.09 20.12
N ALA A 198 -4.09 -6.03 19.50
CA ALA A 198 -3.07 -7.06 19.58
C ALA A 198 -1.85 -6.49 20.32
N THR A 199 -1.28 -7.25 21.25
CA THR A 199 -0.04 -6.87 21.96
C THR A 199 0.95 -8.01 21.95
N ASP A 200 2.17 -7.73 21.51
CA ASP A 200 3.27 -8.68 21.40
C ASP A 200 4.61 -7.97 21.64
N ASP A 201 5.50 -8.54 22.46
CA ASP A 201 6.88 -8.08 22.69
C ASP A 201 7.11 -6.55 22.73
N GLY A 202 6.28 -5.85 23.50
CA GLY A 202 6.42 -4.39 23.68
C GLY A 202 5.94 -3.55 22.50
N VAL A 203 5.20 -4.14 21.56
CA VAL A 203 4.44 -3.49 20.51
C VAL A 203 2.94 -3.73 20.74
N ALA A 204 2.14 -2.71 20.49
CA ALA A 204 0.69 -2.80 20.51
C ALA A 204 0.11 -2.25 19.21
N VAL A 205 -0.78 -3.03 18.59
CA VAL A 205 -1.60 -2.61 17.44
C VAL A 205 -3.03 -2.49 17.93
N THR A 206 -3.66 -1.35 17.66
CA THR A 206 -5.09 -1.12 17.95
C THR A 206 -5.81 -0.75 16.67
N LEU A 207 -6.93 -1.38 16.41
CA LEU A 207 -7.86 -1.09 15.32
C LEU A 207 -9.16 -0.58 15.94
N ALA A 208 -9.72 0.50 15.41
CA ALA A 208 -11.03 1.00 15.81
C ALA A 208 -11.90 1.23 14.56
N TYR A 209 -13.15 0.78 14.62
CA TYR A 209 -14.06 0.71 13.51
C TYR A 209 -15.22 1.68 13.66
N ALA A 210 -15.63 2.29 12.55
CA ALA A 210 -16.89 3.00 12.44
C ALA A 210 -17.59 2.58 11.13
N TYR A 211 -18.90 2.30 11.24
CA TYR A 211 -19.72 1.80 10.14
C TYR A 211 -20.70 2.86 9.66
N GLY A 212 -21.18 2.68 8.43
CA GLY A 212 -22.14 3.56 7.78
C GLY A 212 -21.59 4.14 6.48
N PRO A 213 -22.44 4.85 5.71
CA PRO A 213 -22.04 5.44 4.44
C PRO A 213 -20.75 6.24 4.55
N GLN A 214 -19.79 5.94 3.67
CA GLN A 214 -18.56 6.69 3.52
C GLN A 214 -18.60 7.45 2.20
N HIS A 215 -17.77 8.50 2.10
CA HIS A 215 -17.57 9.22 0.85
C HIS A 215 -16.10 9.56 0.70
N VAL A 216 -15.42 8.90 -0.24
CA VAL A 216 -14.00 9.11 -0.49
C VAL A 216 -13.80 9.98 -1.73
N THR A 217 -13.24 11.17 -1.54
CA THR A 217 -12.87 12.05 -2.64
C THR A 217 -11.52 11.65 -3.23
N VAL A 218 -11.52 11.22 -4.49
CA VAL A 218 -10.30 10.86 -5.21
C VAL A 218 -9.43 12.08 -5.53
N PRO A 219 -8.10 11.94 -5.65
CA PRO A 219 -7.21 13.04 -5.99
C PRO A 219 -7.59 13.73 -7.31
N ALA A 220 -7.58 15.06 -7.30
CA ALA A 220 -7.83 15.86 -8.50
C ALA A 220 -6.73 15.66 -9.55
N ALA A 221 -7.09 15.79 -10.84
CA ALA A 221 -6.15 15.60 -11.95
C ALA A 221 -4.87 16.45 -11.83
N THR A 222 -4.98 17.68 -11.33
CA THR A 222 -3.85 18.60 -11.10
C THR A 222 -2.86 18.09 -10.05
N ALA A 223 -3.30 17.28 -9.08
CA ALA A 223 -2.49 16.67 -8.05
C ALA A 223 -1.96 15.27 -8.44
N THR A 224 -2.24 14.80 -9.67
CA THR A 224 -1.90 13.45 -10.13
C THR A 224 -1.02 13.47 -11.38
N ILE A 225 -0.19 12.44 -11.52
CA ILE A 225 0.58 12.16 -12.75
C ILE A 225 0.39 10.69 -13.14
N GLY A 226 0.25 10.39 -14.42
CA GLY A 226 0.23 8.98 -14.86
C GLY A 226 1.61 8.34 -14.71
N ALA A 227 1.66 7.03 -14.37
CA ALA A 227 2.91 6.28 -14.18
C ALA A 227 3.90 6.44 -15.35
N ALA A 228 3.44 6.27 -16.59
CA ALA A 228 4.30 6.43 -17.77
C ALA A 228 4.89 7.84 -17.94
N ALA A 229 4.14 8.88 -17.55
CA ALA A 229 4.62 10.26 -17.59
C ALA A 229 5.65 10.52 -16.48
N LEU A 230 5.47 9.91 -15.31
CA LEU A 230 6.45 9.95 -14.24
C LEU A 230 7.75 9.24 -14.63
N ASP A 231 7.67 8.04 -15.20
CA ASP A 231 8.82 7.27 -15.68
C ASP A 231 9.64 8.06 -16.71
N GLN A 232 8.95 8.76 -17.62
CA GLN A 232 9.59 9.68 -18.56
C GLN A 232 10.31 10.81 -17.81
N GLY A 233 9.67 11.42 -16.81
CA GLY A 233 10.27 12.44 -15.96
C GLY A 233 11.55 11.96 -15.25
N ILE A 234 11.50 10.77 -14.65
CA ILE A 234 12.66 10.14 -13.98
C ILE A 234 13.78 9.88 -15.00
N THR A 235 13.45 9.33 -16.17
CA THR A 235 14.42 9.07 -17.24
C THR A 235 15.16 10.35 -17.66
N TYR A 236 14.47 11.48 -17.71
CA TYR A 236 15.07 12.77 -18.04
C TYR A 236 15.85 13.42 -16.89
N LEU A 237 15.58 13.04 -15.64
CA LEU A 237 16.40 13.39 -14.49
C LEU A 237 17.77 12.69 -14.61
N ASP A 238 17.77 11.42 -15.02
CA ASP A 238 18.97 10.59 -15.23
C ASP A 238 19.64 10.79 -16.60
N MET A 239 19.06 11.66 -17.45
CA MET A 239 19.55 11.94 -18.80
C MET A 239 21.07 12.17 -18.89
N PRO A 240 21.72 12.95 -18.01
CA PRO A 240 23.16 13.17 -18.11
C PRO A 240 23.98 11.87 -17.97
N THR A 241 23.57 10.99 -17.06
CA THR A 241 24.19 9.69 -16.82
C THR A 241 23.99 8.77 -18.02
N ILE A 242 22.76 8.71 -18.54
CA ILE A 242 22.40 7.89 -19.70
C ILE A 242 23.22 8.31 -20.94
N VAL A 243 23.28 9.62 -21.26
CA VAL A 243 24.04 10.12 -22.42
C VAL A 243 25.52 9.80 -22.28
N LYS A 244 26.09 9.94 -21.07
CA LYS A 244 27.49 9.59 -20.78
C LYS A 244 27.75 8.09 -20.97
N GLN A 245 26.85 7.23 -20.50
CA GLN A 245 26.96 5.78 -20.65
C GLN A 245 26.90 5.35 -22.12
N VAL A 246 25.92 5.86 -22.88
CA VAL A 246 25.79 5.58 -24.32
C VAL A 246 27.03 6.05 -25.10
N ALA A 247 27.56 7.23 -24.77
CA ALA A 247 28.80 7.73 -25.36
C ALA A 247 30.01 6.81 -25.04
N ARG A 248 30.14 6.34 -23.80
CA ARG A 248 31.22 5.42 -23.41
C ARG A 248 31.10 4.06 -24.09
N GLN A 249 29.89 3.50 -24.12
CA GLN A 249 29.61 2.22 -24.78
C GLN A 249 29.92 2.30 -26.27
N GLY A 250 29.42 3.33 -26.96
CA GLY A 250 29.69 3.52 -28.39
C GLY A 250 31.18 3.73 -28.70
N ALA A 251 31.95 4.36 -27.81
CA ALA A 251 33.40 4.46 -27.95
C ALA A 251 34.09 3.10 -27.78
N ALA A 252 33.66 2.28 -26.82
CA ALA A 252 34.20 0.94 -26.59
C ALA A 252 33.87 -0.02 -27.74
N ASP A 253 32.62 -0.04 -28.19
CA ASP A 253 32.16 -0.90 -29.28
C ASP A 253 32.80 -0.52 -30.62
N ALA A 254 33.05 0.76 -30.86
CA ALA A 254 33.78 1.20 -32.05
C ALA A 254 35.25 0.75 -32.05
N ARG A 255 35.91 0.73 -30.87
CA ARG A 255 37.27 0.17 -30.74
C ARG A 255 37.26 -1.34 -30.95
N LYS A 256 36.29 -2.04 -30.37
CA LYS A 256 36.12 -3.49 -30.53
C LYS A 256 35.92 -3.85 -32.01
N ALA A 257 35.05 -3.12 -32.71
CA ALA A 257 34.80 -3.30 -34.14
C ALA A 257 35.99 -2.96 -35.04
N ALA A 258 36.98 -2.21 -34.54
CA ALA A 258 38.19 -1.90 -35.29
C ALA A 258 39.29 -2.97 -35.15
N HIS A 259 39.14 -3.95 -34.24
CA HIS A 259 40.09 -5.05 -34.05
C HIS A 259 41.56 -4.61 -33.92
N GLY A 260 41.82 -3.54 -33.16
CA GLY A 260 43.17 -2.98 -32.98
C GLY A 260 43.68 -2.11 -34.13
N HIS A 261 42.96 -2.05 -35.26
CA HIS A 261 43.27 -1.16 -36.37
C HIS A 261 42.76 0.27 -36.14
N LYS A 262 43.11 1.17 -37.07
CA LYS A 262 42.63 2.56 -37.07
C LYS A 262 41.10 2.59 -37.10
N VAL A 263 40.49 3.28 -36.14
CA VAL A 263 39.04 3.46 -36.08
C VAL A 263 38.61 4.37 -37.23
N LYS A 264 37.85 3.83 -38.19
CA LYS A 264 37.28 4.63 -39.29
C LYS A 264 36.11 5.46 -38.76
N VAL A 265 36.07 6.76 -39.12
CA VAL A 265 35.00 7.69 -38.72
C VAL A 265 33.61 7.17 -39.13
N ALA A 266 33.48 6.58 -40.33
CA ALA A 266 32.23 5.98 -40.79
C ALA A 266 31.78 4.81 -39.90
N SER A 267 32.72 3.95 -39.47
CA SER A 267 32.44 2.83 -38.57
C SER A 267 32.01 3.32 -37.19
N LEU A 268 32.74 4.30 -36.62
CA LEU A 268 32.36 4.95 -35.36
C LEU A 268 30.93 5.50 -35.40
N ARG A 269 30.58 6.26 -36.45
CA ARG A 269 29.22 6.81 -36.64
C ARG A 269 28.17 5.71 -36.72
N LYS A 270 28.44 4.61 -37.44
CA LYS A 270 27.52 3.47 -37.58
C LYS A 270 27.26 2.78 -36.25
N VAL A 271 28.32 2.46 -35.50
CA VAL A 271 28.24 1.79 -34.19
C VAL A 271 27.47 2.66 -33.20
N VAL A 272 27.84 3.94 -33.06
CA VAL A 272 27.20 4.84 -32.10
C VAL A 272 25.71 5.05 -32.40
N ARG A 273 25.30 5.12 -33.67
CA ARG A 273 23.86 5.21 -34.02
C ARG A 273 23.09 3.96 -33.62
N ARG A 274 23.68 2.77 -33.81
CA ARG A 274 23.09 1.50 -33.37
C ARG A 274 22.90 1.50 -31.85
N ASP A 275 23.92 1.90 -31.11
CA ASP A 275 23.87 1.86 -29.63
C ASP A 275 22.88 2.90 -29.08
N VAL A 276 22.78 4.08 -29.72
CA VAL A 276 21.73 5.07 -29.40
C VAL A 276 20.33 4.54 -29.69
N ALA A 277 20.12 3.85 -30.82
CA ALA A 277 18.84 3.23 -31.13
C ALA A 277 18.46 2.14 -30.12
N ALA A 278 19.44 1.31 -29.71
CA ALA A 278 19.25 0.29 -28.68
C ALA A 278 18.89 0.92 -27.32
N ALA A 279 19.59 1.99 -26.93
CA ALA A 279 19.30 2.71 -25.69
C ALA A 279 17.89 3.32 -25.70
N ASN A 280 17.51 4.04 -26.76
CA ASN A 280 16.16 4.61 -26.86
C ASN A 280 15.06 3.53 -26.85
N LYS A 281 15.31 2.38 -27.49
CA LYS A 281 14.40 1.22 -27.43
C LYS A 281 14.26 0.69 -26.01
N SER A 282 15.37 0.52 -25.28
CA SER A 282 15.36 0.07 -23.88
C SER A 282 14.63 1.04 -22.96
N LEU A 283 14.77 2.34 -23.19
CA LEU A 283 14.12 3.40 -22.42
C LEU A 283 12.64 3.60 -22.81
N ARG A 284 12.15 2.95 -23.87
CA ARG A 284 10.84 3.20 -24.49
C ARG A 284 10.60 4.69 -24.79
N LEU A 285 11.68 5.43 -25.07
CA LEU A 285 11.69 6.88 -25.24
C LEU A 285 12.76 7.30 -26.23
N THR A 286 12.40 8.14 -27.20
CA THR A 286 13.36 8.72 -28.16
C THR A 286 14.05 9.95 -27.55
N MET A 287 14.99 9.71 -26.63
CA MET A 287 15.67 10.76 -25.87
C MET A 287 17.05 11.11 -26.44
N VAL A 288 17.89 10.09 -26.68
CA VAL A 288 19.28 10.27 -27.09
C VAL A 288 19.35 10.42 -28.61
N LYS A 289 20.06 11.44 -29.08
CA LYS A 289 20.23 11.79 -30.49
C LYS A 289 21.71 11.78 -30.86
N THR A 290 21.97 11.67 -32.16
CA THR A 290 23.33 11.78 -32.71
C THR A 290 23.42 12.89 -33.77
N LYS A 291 24.59 13.52 -33.86
CA LYS A 291 24.93 14.47 -34.92
C LYS A 291 26.34 14.18 -35.42
N ASN A 292 26.54 14.07 -36.72
CA ASN A 292 27.89 13.88 -37.27
C ASN A 292 28.75 15.12 -37.02
N THR A 293 30.02 14.90 -36.73
CA THR A 293 31.05 15.95 -36.66
C THR A 293 32.21 15.56 -37.57
N THR A 294 33.06 16.51 -37.99
CA THR A 294 34.14 16.29 -38.96
C THR A 294 34.93 15.00 -38.69
N ASN A 295 35.35 14.80 -37.44
CA ASN A 295 36.19 13.66 -37.04
C ASN A 295 35.45 12.60 -36.19
N GLY A 296 34.11 12.58 -36.22
CA GLY A 296 33.36 11.60 -35.44
C GLY A 296 31.87 11.87 -35.35
N VAL A 297 31.34 11.78 -34.13
CA VAL A 297 29.91 11.88 -33.82
C VAL A 297 29.69 12.53 -32.45
N ARG A 298 28.69 13.40 -32.35
CA ARG A 298 28.18 13.96 -31.11
C ARG A 298 26.96 13.16 -30.66
N VAL A 299 26.96 12.65 -29.45
CA VAL A 299 25.82 12.03 -28.77
C VAL A 299 25.26 13.06 -27.80
N TYR A 300 23.95 13.33 -27.85
CA TYR A 300 23.34 14.36 -27.02
C TYR A 300 21.88 14.08 -26.71
N ALA A 301 21.38 14.67 -25.64
CA ALA A 301 19.97 14.74 -25.33
C ALA A 301 19.64 16.11 -24.71
N THR A 302 18.42 16.57 -24.92
CA THR A 302 17.91 17.83 -24.38
C THR A 302 16.68 17.51 -23.54
N ASN A 303 16.69 17.96 -22.30
CA ASN A 303 15.58 17.81 -21.38
C ASN A 303 14.45 18.77 -21.81
N PRO A 304 13.23 18.29 -22.08
CA PRO A 304 12.15 19.11 -22.65
C PRO A 304 11.59 20.13 -21.66
N TRP A 305 11.77 19.92 -20.34
CA TRP A 305 11.23 20.81 -19.31
C TRP A 305 12.25 21.84 -18.83
N THR A 306 13.52 21.45 -18.70
CA THR A 306 14.58 22.36 -18.23
C THR A 306 15.38 22.98 -19.36
N HIS A 307 15.19 22.51 -20.60
CA HIS A 307 15.97 22.86 -21.79
C HIS A 307 17.48 22.61 -21.70
N LYS A 308 17.95 22.03 -20.59
CA LYS A 308 19.36 21.65 -20.40
C LYS A 308 19.73 20.55 -21.38
N THR A 309 20.86 20.71 -22.04
CA THR A 309 21.40 19.74 -22.99
C THR A 309 22.63 19.08 -22.39
N THR A 310 22.70 17.75 -22.42
CA THR A 310 23.94 17.01 -22.16
C THR A 310 24.47 16.48 -23.49
N ALA A 311 25.76 16.68 -23.76
CA ALA A 311 26.39 16.23 -24.99
C ALA A 311 27.82 15.73 -24.77
N TYR A 312 28.17 14.70 -25.53
CA TYR A 312 29.53 14.16 -25.63
C TYR A 312 29.92 14.06 -27.10
N THR A 313 31.15 14.44 -27.42
CA THR A 313 31.73 14.25 -28.74
C THR A 313 32.70 13.09 -28.71
N LEU A 314 32.48 12.10 -29.57
CA LEU A 314 33.38 10.97 -29.80
C LEU A 314 34.16 11.26 -31.09
N LYS A 315 35.49 11.31 -30.99
CA LYS A 315 36.39 11.50 -32.14
C LYS A 315 37.25 10.27 -32.35
N ALA A 316 37.35 9.80 -33.59
CA ALA A 316 38.32 8.77 -33.93
C ALA A 316 39.73 9.37 -33.92
N SER A 317 40.68 8.72 -33.26
CA SER A 317 42.08 9.15 -33.18
C SER A 317 43.00 7.93 -33.21
N GLY A 318 43.54 7.62 -34.38
CA GLY A 318 44.30 6.39 -34.59
C GLY A 318 43.47 5.15 -34.27
N THR A 319 43.98 4.30 -33.37
CA THR A 319 43.32 3.09 -32.86
C THR A 319 42.36 3.38 -31.69
N LYS A 320 42.27 4.63 -31.24
CA LYS A 320 41.50 5.06 -30.08
C LYS A 320 40.26 5.86 -30.49
N VAL A 321 39.33 5.99 -29.54
CA VAL A 321 38.20 6.92 -29.62
C VAL A 321 38.28 7.85 -28.43
N VAL A 322 38.47 9.15 -28.67
CA VAL A 322 38.51 10.19 -27.64
C VAL A 322 37.07 10.65 -27.37
N THR A 323 36.67 10.65 -26.10
CA THR A 323 35.33 11.10 -25.68
C THR A 323 35.47 12.37 -24.87
N THR A 324 34.87 13.46 -25.34
CA THR A 324 34.94 14.79 -24.69
C THR A 324 33.53 15.21 -24.30
N LYS A 325 33.32 15.66 -23.06
CA LYS A 325 32.07 16.30 -22.63
C LYS A 325 32.01 17.68 -23.27
N ASN A 326 30.89 18.02 -23.90
CA ASN A 326 30.66 19.38 -24.36
C ASN A 326 29.99 20.14 -23.21
N SER A 327 30.51 21.32 -22.89
CA SER A 327 29.93 22.28 -21.95
C SER A 327 28.53 22.69 -22.38
#